data_AF-A0A367G7P6-F1
#
_entry.id   AF-A0A367G7P6-F1
#
_cell.length_a   1.000
_cell.length_b   1.000
_cell.length_c   1.000
_cell.angle_alpha   90.00
_cell.angle_beta   90.00
_cell.angle_gamma   90.00
#
_symmetry.space_group_name_H-M   'P 1'
#
loop_
_entity.id
_entity.type
_entity.pdbx_description
1 polymer ?
#
loop_
_entity_poly.entity_id
_entity_poly.type
_entity_poly.pdbx_seq_one_letter_code
_entity_poly.pdbx_strand_id
1 'polypeptide(L)'
;MSNISRRQFLKGAGVATLAVAAAGVLAGCSKEDVPVIPEVTTRPVMVIFMADKGNGETVVVGETAKIDVLKTEDSVKVADIDKKLLPEGYHLENEKAVVEIRKDASKGEYIIVFVTDVTYATKEVEVTLHVTNPTLGEDPKKIVKVTVAKDATTIRIGQIKLPEGYEFFPGAYEADVDYPISADMMFAIQHV
;
A
#
# COMPACT_ATOMS: atom_id res chain seq x y z
N MET A 1 -12.64 27.76 43.81
CA MET A 1 -12.76 27.30 42.41
C MET A 1 -11.40 27.37 41.78
N SER A 2 -10.91 26.20 41.36
CA SER A 2 -9.51 25.94 41.04
C SER A 2 -9.08 26.49 39.68
N ASN A 3 -7.87 27.06 39.70
CA ASN A 3 -6.78 27.09 38.71
C ASN A 3 -7.04 27.58 37.27
N ILE A 4 -6.43 28.69 36.82
CA ILE A 4 -4.99 28.92 36.49
C ILE A 4 -4.51 27.99 35.38
N SER A 5 -3.70 28.41 34.41
CA SER A 5 -3.41 29.69 33.75
C SER A 5 -2.36 29.35 32.67
N ARG A 6 -2.38 30.12 31.58
CA ARG A 6 -1.25 30.46 30.71
C ARG A 6 -0.48 29.32 30.03
N ARG A 7 -0.58 29.36 28.70
CA ARG A 7 0.34 28.81 27.70
C ARG A 7 1.81 28.89 28.16
N GLN A 8 2.51 27.77 28.09
CA GLN A 8 3.96 27.70 28.02
C GLN A 8 4.29 26.90 26.76
N PHE A 9 4.62 27.62 25.69
CA PHE A 9 5.40 27.08 24.61
C PHE A 9 6.78 26.71 25.18
N LEU A 10 7.20 25.46 25.05
CA LEU A 10 8.59 25.09 25.22
C LEU A 10 9.08 24.41 23.94
N LYS A 11 9.83 25.18 23.16
CA LYS A 11 10.87 24.68 22.26
C LYS A 11 12.00 24.09 23.11
N GLY A 12 12.62 23.01 22.65
CA GLY A 12 13.90 22.51 23.15
C GLY A 12 14.03 21.01 22.84
N ALA A 13 14.75 20.63 21.79
CA ALA A 13 16.18 20.35 21.83
C ALA A 13 16.52 19.19 22.78
N GLY A 14 16.91 18.04 22.23
CA GLY A 14 17.30 16.87 23.01
C GLY A 14 17.68 15.69 22.12
N VAL A 15 18.71 15.87 21.29
CA VAL A 15 19.49 14.75 20.76
C VAL A 15 20.07 14.00 21.95
N ALA A 16 19.69 12.75 22.15
CA ALA A 16 20.37 11.85 23.07
C ALA A 16 21.10 10.79 22.25
N THR A 17 22.37 11.09 21.98
CA THR A 17 23.41 10.18 21.54
C THR A 17 23.45 8.92 22.43
N LEU A 18 23.36 7.75 21.81
CA LEU A 18 23.71 6.46 22.41
C LEU A 18 25.21 6.47 22.75
N ALA A 19 25.55 6.71 24.00
CA ALA A 19 26.87 6.43 24.54
C ALA A 19 26.85 5.01 25.13
N VAL A 20 27.32 4.03 24.35
CA VAL A 20 27.71 2.72 24.87
C VAL A 20 29.04 2.92 25.60
N ALA A 21 28.98 3.03 26.93
CA ALA A 21 30.16 2.94 27.77
C ALA A 21 30.36 1.47 28.17
N ALA A 22 31.35 0.83 27.56
CA ALA A 22 31.93 -0.40 28.08
C ALA A 22 32.87 -0.04 29.25
N ALA A 23 32.68 -0.62 30.43
CA ALA A 23 33.74 -0.72 31.44
C ALA A 23 33.41 -1.80 32.50
N GLY A 24 34.31 -2.77 32.63
CA GLY A 24 34.67 -3.34 33.93
C GLY A 24 33.91 -4.57 34.39
N VAL A 25 34.31 -5.75 33.89
CA VAL A 25 34.24 -6.99 34.68
C VAL A 25 35.30 -6.91 35.79
N LEU A 26 34.98 -7.49 36.95
CA LEU A 26 35.85 -7.90 38.06
C LEU A 26 35.94 -6.96 39.28
N ALA A 27 35.07 -7.19 40.26
CA ALA A 27 35.42 -7.41 41.66
C ALA A 27 34.17 -7.87 42.41
N GLY A 28 34.25 -9.02 43.09
CA GLY A 28 33.09 -9.76 43.55
C GLY A 28 32.32 -9.13 44.71
N CYS A 29 31.09 -9.62 44.89
CA CYS A 29 30.45 -9.75 46.20
C CYS A 29 29.30 -10.75 46.08
N SER A 30 29.30 -11.69 47.01
CA SER A 30 28.33 -12.76 47.17
C SER A 30 26.93 -12.21 47.46
N LYS A 31 25.98 -12.61 46.61
CA LYS A 31 24.58 -12.96 46.87
C LYS A 31 24.00 -13.44 45.54
N GLU A 32 23.15 -14.45 45.56
CA GLU A 32 22.36 -14.86 44.41
C GLU A 32 21.55 -13.67 43.86
N ASP A 33 22.15 -12.88 42.97
CA ASP A 33 21.39 -12.14 41.97
C ASP A 33 21.01 -13.17 40.91
N VAL A 34 19.85 -13.77 41.13
CA VAL A 34 19.08 -14.32 40.02
C VAL A 34 19.06 -13.22 38.97
N PRO A 35 19.60 -13.43 37.76
CA PRO A 35 19.52 -12.41 36.73
C PRO A 35 18.05 -12.08 36.57
N VAL A 36 17.67 -10.85 36.94
CA VAL A 36 16.33 -10.34 36.67
C VAL A 36 16.25 -10.33 35.16
N ILE A 37 15.65 -11.39 34.61
CA ILE A 37 15.28 -11.45 33.20
C ILE A 37 14.43 -10.18 33.02
N PRO A 38 14.90 -9.19 32.24
CA PRO A 38 14.13 -7.99 32.05
C PRO A 38 12.75 -8.43 31.57
N GLU A 39 11.72 -8.04 32.32
CA GLU A 39 10.36 -8.39 31.98
C GLU A 39 10.14 -7.99 30.52
N VAL A 40 9.73 -8.93 29.68
CA VAL A 40 9.47 -8.64 28.27
C VAL A 40 8.49 -7.47 28.21
N THR A 41 8.97 -6.32 27.75
CA THR A 41 8.19 -5.08 27.68
C THR A 41 7.19 -5.11 26.54
N THR A 42 7.30 -6.13 25.68
CA THR A 42 6.42 -6.41 24.55
C THR A 42 5.49 -7.58 24.83
N ARG A 43 4.38 -7.62 24.09
CA ARG A 43 3.41 -8.71 24.03
C ARG A 43 3.11 -9.05 22.56
N PRO A 44 2.90 -10.33 22.23
CA PRO A 44 2.56 -10.73 20.87
C PRO A 44 1.11 -10.35 20.55
N VAL A 45 0.91 -9.68 19.42
CA VAL A 45 -0.40 -9.30 18.89
C VAL A 45 -0.57 -9.93 17.52
N MET A 46 -1.73 -10.53 17.27
CA MET A 46 -2.02 -11.17 15.98
C MET A 46 -2.45 -10.14 14.94
N VAL A 47 -1.93 -10.26 13.72
CA VAL A 47 -2.29 -9.41 12.58
C VAL A 47 -3.17 -10.21 11.63
N ILE A 48 -4.40 -9.72 11.41
CA ILE A 48 -5.33 -10.29 10.44
C ILE A 48 -5.40 -9.36 9.24
N PHE A 49 -4.99 -9.84 8.07
CA PHE A 49 -5.10 -9.10 6.82
C PHE A 49 -6.48 -9.32 6.21
N MET A 50 -7.16 -8.22 5.87
CA MET A 50 -8.46 -8.25 5.21
C MET A 50 -8.41 -7.50 3.90
N ALA A 51 -9.03 -8.07 2.87
CA ALA A 51 -9.20 -7.43 1.57
C ALA A 51 -10.68 -7.28 1.25
N ASP A 52 -11.04 -6.15 0.64
CA ASP A 52 -12.36 -5.92 0.06
C ASP A 52 -12.46 -6.64 -1.29
N LYS A 53 -13.50 -7.47 -1.46
CA LYS A 53 -13.81 -8.18 -2.72
C LYS A 53 -14.79 -7.41 -3.61
N GLY A 54 -15.20 -6.22 -3.21
CA GLY A 54 -16.29 -5.46 -3.80
C GLY A 54 -17.64 -5.77 -3.15
N ASN A 55 -18.64 -4.95 -3.44
CA ASN A 55 -20.00 -5.03 -2.88
C ASN A 55 -20.07 -4.96 -1.33
N GLY A 56 -19.01 -4.45 -0.68
CA GLY A 56 -18.94 -4.32 0.79
C GLY A 56 -18.59 -5.61 1.52
N GLU A 57 -18.09 -6.64 0.81
CA GLU A 57 -17.67 -7.90 1.41
C GLU A 57 -16.16 -7.91 1.65
N THR A 58 -15.74 -8.07 2.91
CA THR A 58 -14.33 -8.18 3.29
C THR A 58 -13.99 -9.61 3.68
N VAL A 59 -12.88 -10.15 3.17
CA VAL A 59 -12.42 -11.49 3.52
C VAL A 59 -11.03 -11.46 4.14
N VAL A 60 -10.75 -12.43 4.99
CA VAL A 60 -9.38 -12.65 5.48
C VAL A 60 -8.54 -13.22 4.35
N VAL A 61 -7.37 -12.62 4.12
CA VAL A 61 -6.42 -13.01 3.08
C VAL A 61 -5.09 -13.40 3.68
N GLY A 62 -4.46 -14.45 3.12
CA GLY A 62 -3.17 -14.96 3.58
C GLY A 62 -3.18 -15.57 4.98
N GLU A 63 -1.98 -15.85 5.48
CA GLU A 63 -1.76 -16.35 6.84
C GLU A 63 -1.75 -15.19 7.85
N THR A 64 -2.25 -15.46 9.06
CA THR A 64 -2.18 -14.48 10.16
C THR A 64 -0.75 -14.37 10.67
N ALA A 65 -0.26 -13.13 10.82
CA ALA A 65 1.08 -12.88 11.37
C ALA A 65 1.02 -12.56 12.87
N LYS A 66 2.18 -12.55 13.52
CA LYS A 66 2.35 -12.08 14.91
C LYS A 66 3.41 -10.99 14.93
N ILE A 67 3.11 -9.91 15.64
CA ILE A 67 4.04 -8.81 15.88
C ILE A 67 4.20 -8.59 17.38
N ASP A 68 5.37 -8.14 17.80
CA ASP A 68 5.62 -7.76 19.19
C ASP A 68 5.29 -6.28 19.37
N VAL A 69 4.31 -5.98 20.23
CA VAL A 69 3.86 -4.63 20.54
C VAL A 69 4.15 -4.31 22.00
N LEU A 70 4.53 -3.09 22.32
CA LEU A 70 4.77 -2.68 23.71
C LEU A 70 3.50 -2.86 24.55
N LYS A 71 3.65 -3.34 25.79
CA LYS A 71 2.52 -3.54 26.72
C LYS A 71 1.76 -2.24 27.05
N THR A 72 2.37 -1.08 26.81
CA THR A 72 1.78 0.25 27.04
C THR A 72 1.00 0.77 25.83
N GLU A 73 1.10 0.13 24.67
CA GLU A 73 0.46 0.58 23.43
C GLU A 73 -0.84 -0.19 23.20
N ASP A 74 -1.91 0.55 22.95
CA ASP A 74 -3.23 -0.01 22.61
C ASP A 74 -3.53 0.09 21.11
N SER A 75 -2.57 0.58 20.33
CA SER A 75 -2.71 0.75 18.89
C SER A 75 -1.37 0.51 18.18
N VAL A 76 -1.44 0.21 16.88
CA VAL A 76 -0.28 -0.05 16.04
C VAL A 76 -0.38 0.84 14.80
N LYS A 77 0.72 1.51 14.43
CA LYS A 77 0.79 2.20 13.15
C LYS A 77 1.01 1.17 12.05
N VAL A 78 0.20 1.24 11.01
CA VAL A 78 0.26 0.28 9.90
C VAL A 78 1.62 0.35 9.18
N ALA A 79 2.26 1.52 9.15
CA ALA A 79 3.62 1.70 8.63
C ALA A 79 4.71 0.91 9.39
N ASP A 80 4.48 0.55 10.66
CA ASP A 80 5.47 -0.16 11.49
C ASP A 80 5.39 -1.70 11.28
N ILE A 81 4.40 -2.19 10.53
CA ILE A 81 4.26 -3.61 10.19
C ILE A 81 5.24 -3.96 9.06
N ASP A 82 6.07 -4.98 9.27
CA ASP A 82 7.03 -5.44 8.26
C ASP A 82 6.28 -5.88 6.98
N LYS A 83 6.66 -5.30 5.83
CA LYS A 83 6.08 -5.59 4.52
C LYS A 83 6.25 -7.06 4.12
N LYS A 84 7.21 -7.78 4.71
CA LYS A 84 7.39 -9.23 4.51
C LYS A 84 6.27 -10.08 5.12
N LEU A 85 5.50 -9.52 6.04
CA LEU A 85 4.35 -10.19 6.64
C LEU A 85 3.10 -10.07 5.78
N LEU A 86 3.10 -9.20 4.77
CA LEU A 86 1.96 -9.03 3.88
C LEU A 86 1.78 -10.29 3.03
N PRO A 87 0.53 -10.70 2.75
CA PRO A 87 0.25 -11.76 1.78
C PRO A 87 0.87 -11.43 0.41
N GLU A 88 1.33 -12.47 -0.30
CA GLU A 88 1.92 -12.30 -1.63
C GLU A 88 0.91 -11.65 -2.60
N GLY A 89 1.34 -10.62 -3.32
CA GLY A 89 0.47 -9.87 -4.24
C GLY A 89 -0.43 -8.83 -3.57
N TYR A 90 -0.24 -8.54 -2.28
CA TYR A 90 -1.02 -7.51 -1.57
C TYR A 90 -0.17 -6.32 -1.11
N HIS A 91 -0.82 -5.17 -0.99
CA HIS A 91 -0.27 -3.95 -0.42
C HIS A 91 -1.20 -3.37 0.64
N LEU A 92 -0.63 -2.63 1.58
CA LEU A 92 -1.39 -1.89 2.58
C LEU A 92 -2.28 -0.86 1.89
N GLU A 93 -3.58 -0.87 2.20
CA GLU A 93 -4.53 0.10 1.64
C GLU A 93 -4.21 1.52 2.12
N ASN A 94 -3.81 1.66 3.39
CA ASN A 94 -3.44 2.93 4.00
C ASN A 94 -2.26 2.78 4.97
N GLU A 95 -1.05 3.08 4.49
CA GLU A 95 0.18 3.03 5.32
C GLU A 95 0.16 4.02 6.50
N LYS A 96 -0.63 5.09 6.43
CA LYS A 96 -0.70 6.11 7.51
C LYS A 96 -1.72 5.77 8.59
N ALA A 97 -2.46 4.68 8.45
CA ALA A 97 -3.47 4.29 9.40
C ALA A 97 -2.86 3.88 10.75
N VAL A 98 -3.62 4.14 11.82
CA VAL A 98 -3.36 3.63 13.16
C VAL A 98 -4.52 2.72 13.51
N VAL A 99 -4.24 1.46 13.81
CA VAL A 99 -5.24 0.43 14.08
C VAL A 99 -5.22 0.08 15.55
N GLU A 100 -6.40 0.01 16.16
CA GLU A 100 -6.55 -0.34 17.57
C GLU A 100 -6.40 -1.84 17.78
N ILE A 101 -5.75 -2.22 18.88
CA ILE A 101 -5.63 -3.60 19.32
C ILE A 101 -6.96 -4.01 19.95
N ARG A 102 -7.58 -5.04 19.37
CA ARG A 102 -8.83 -5.63 19.84
C ARG A 102 -8.54 -6.89 20.62
N LYS A 103 -9.46 -7.24 21.53
CA LYS A 103 -9.36 -8.46 22.34
C LYS A 103 -10.58 -9.33 22.13
N ASP A 104 -10.34 -10.61 21.85
CA ASP A 104 -11.37 -11.63 21.70
C ASP A 104 -11.02 -12.86 22.53
N ALA A 105 -12.03 -13.50 23.13
CA ALA A 105 -11.84 -14.63 24.03
C ALA A 105 -11.23 -15.87 23.33
N SER A 106 -11.42 -16.00 22.02
CA SER A 106 -10.93 -17.13 21.22
C SER A 106 -9.63 -16.80 20.48
N LYS A 107 -9.47 -15.54 20.05
CA LYS A 107 -8.32 -15.11 19.22
C LYS A 107 -7.22 -14.39 19.99
N GLY A 108 -7.45 -14.03 21.25
CA GLY A 108 -6.52 -13.19 22.02
C GLY A 108 -6.52 -11.74 21.56
N GLU A 109 -5.38 -11.07 21.65
CA GLU A 109 -5.19 -9.70 21.15
C GLU A 109 -4.85 -9.72 19.65
N TYR A 110 -5.58 -8.92 18.87
CA TYR A 110 -5.41 -8.85 17.42
C TYR A 110 -5.68 -7.45 16.85
N ILE A 111 -5.08 -7.17 15.70
CA ILE A 111 -5.38 -6.01 14.86
C ILE A 111 -5.91 -6.48 13.51
N ILE A 112 -6.72 -5.63 12.87
CA ILE A 112 -7.20 -5.83 11.50
C ILE A 112 -6.50 -4.82 10.61
N VAL A 113 -5.86 -5.29 9.55
CA VAL A 113 -5.14 -4.46 8.59
C VAL A 113 -5.76 -4.67 7.21
N PHE A 114 -6.22 -3.58 6.61
CA PHE A 114 -6.77 -3.62 5.27
C PHE A 114 -5.67 -3.61 4.22
N VAL A 115 -5.77 -4.56 3.30
CA VAL A 115 -4.86 -4.74 2.18
C VAL A 115 -5.65 -4.75 0.88
N THR A 116 -5.02 -4.25 -0.17
CA THR A 116 -5.55 -4.29 -1.52
C THR A 116 -4.63 -5.16 -2.37
N ASP A 117 -5.23 -6.01 -3.18
CA ASP A 117 -4.51 -6.85 -4.14
C ASP A 117 -4.03 -5.96 -5.30
N VAL A 118 -2.77 -6.12 -5.71
CA VAL A 118 -2.18 -5.37 -6.84
C VAL A 118 -3.01 -5.56 -8.11
N THR A 119 -3.60 -6.75 -8.29
CA THR A 119 -4.39 -7.09 -9.48
C THR A 119 -5.70 -6.30 -9.60
N TYR A 120 -6.26 -5.78 -8.50
CA TYR A 120 -7.50 -4.99 -8.51
C TYR A 120 -7.25 -3.48 -8.57
N ALA A 121 -6.03 -3.03 -8.25
CA ALA A 121 -5.69 -1.63 -8.42
C ALA A 121 -5.58 -1.32 -9.92
N THR A 122 -6.46 -0.45 -10.44
CA THR A 122 -6.45 -0.01 -11.84
C THR A 122 -6.09 1.47 -11.96
N LYS A 123 -5.62 1.87 -13.14
CA LYS A 123 -5.44 3.27 -13.54
C LYS A 123 -6.12 3.51 -14.88
N GLU A 124 -6.61 4.74 -15.08
CA GLU A 124 -7.01 5.19 -16.41
C GLU A 124 -5.79 5.69 -17.18
N VAL A 125 -5.67 5.25 -18.43
CA VAL A 125 -4.65 5.69 -19.37
C VAL A 125 -5.37 6.32 -20.55
N GLU A 126 -4.99 7.56 -20.88
CA GLU A 126 -5.49 8.24 -22.07
C GLU A 126 -4.69 7.81 -23.29
N VAL A 127 -5.36 7.19 -24.25
CA VAL A 127 -4.79 6.74 -25.50
C VAL A 127 -5.19 7.70 -26.61
N THR A 128 -4.21 8.23 -27.31
CA THR A 128 -4.44 9.08 -28.48
C THR A 128 -4.62 8.20 -29.72
N LEU A 129 -5.69 8.44 -30.46
CA LEU A 129 -5.98 7.82 -31.75
C LEU A 129 -5.83 8.87 -32.84
N HIS A 130 -5.08 8.54 -33.89
CA HIS A 130 -4.86 9.39 -35.05
C HIS A 130 -5.70 8.92 -36.23
N VAL A 131 -6.61 9.77 -36.70
CA VAL A 131 -7.45 9.50 -37.86
C VAL A 131 -6.61 9.74 -39.12
N THR A 132 -6.38 8.70 -39.92
CA THR A 132 -5.50 8.78 -41.10
C THR A 132 -6.12 9.56 -42.27
N ASN A 133 -7.46 9.56 -42.38
CA ASN A 133 -8.20 10.30 -43.41
C ASN A 133 -9.42 10.99 -42.78
N PRO A 134 -9.22 12.10 -42.04
CA PRO A 134 -10.31 12.78 -41.36
C PRO A 134 -11.27 13.42 -42.37
N THR A 135 -12.56 13.39 -42.06
CA THR A 135 -13.57 14.12 -42.84
C THR A 135 -13.39 15.62 -42.63
N LEU A 136 -13.81 16.45 -43.60
CA LEU A 136 -13.70 17.91 -43.48
C LEU A 136 -14.39 18.41 -42.20
N GLY A 137 -13.62 19.02 -41.30
CA GLY A 137 -14.09 19.53 -40.01
C GLY A 137 -14.03 18.52 -38.85
N GLU A 138 -13.58 17.28 -39.10
CA GLU A 138 -13.31 16.29 -38.07
C GLU A 138 -11.96 16.55 -37.38
N ASP A 139 -11.89 16.32 -36.06
CA ASP A 139 -10.62 16.32 -35.36
C ASP A 139 -9.77 15.12 -35.81
N PRO A 140 -8.54 15.32 -36.31
CA PRO A 140 -7.64 14.24 -36.69
C PRO A 140 -7.15 13.42 -35.49
N LYS A 141 -7.41 13.85 -34.25
CA LYS A 141 -7.07 13.15 -33.03
C LYS A 141 -8.31 12.87 -32.20
N LYS A 142 -8.39 11.66 -31.66
CA LYS A 142 -9.42 11.27 -30.68
C LYS A 142 -8.73 10.71 -29.45
N ILE A 143 -9.25 11.02 -28.26
CA ILE A 143 -8.71 10.50 -27.00
C ILE A 143 -9.72 9.51 -26.44
N VAL A 144 -9.25 8.31 -26.11
CA VAL A 144 -10.04 7.29 -25.43
C VAL A 144 -9.37 6.91 -24.12
N LYS A 145 -10.19 6.59 -23.11
CA LYS A 145 -9.70 6.15 -21.81
C LYS A 145 -9.70 4.64 -21.75
N VAL A 146 -8.57 4.06 -21.35
CA VAL A 146 -8.43 2.63 -21.15
C VAL A 146 -8.08 2.35 -19.70
N THR A 147 -8.83 1.45 -19.09
CA THR A 147 -8.57 0.97 -17.74
C THR A 147 -7.58 -0.19 -17.80
N VAL A 148 -6.43 -0.02 -17.13
CA VAL A 148 -5.37 -1.05 -17.05
C VAL A 148 -4.99 -1.26 -15.59
N ALA A 149 -4.25 -2.33 -15.28
CA ALA A 149 -3.67 -2.52 -13.95
C ALA A 149 -2.75 -1.33 -13.59
N LYS A 150 -2.67 -0.98 -12.30
CA LYS A 150 -1.93 0.18 -11.81
C LYS A 150 -0.44 0.14 -12.20
N ASP A 151 0.15 -1.04 -12.13
CA ASP A 151 1.54 -1.35 -12.49
C ASP A 151 1.73 -1.73 -13.97
N ALA A 152 0.65 -1.75 -14.78
CA ALA A 152 0.76 -2.03 -16.20
C ALA A 152 1.71 -1.04 -16.88
N THR A 153 2.69 -1.59 -17.59
CA THR A 153 3.65 -0.85 -18.42
C THR A 153 3.31 -0.96 -19.90
N THR A 154 2.38 -1.85 -20.28
CA THR A 154 1.94 -2.09 -21.64
C THR A 154 0.41 -2.16 -21.76
N ILE A 155 -0.07 -2.03 -23.00
CA ILE A 155 -1.47 -2.10 -23.40
C ILE A 155 -1.58 -2.89 -24.71
N ARG A 156 -2.67 -3.66 -24.88
CA ARG A 156 -3.01 -4.33 -26.14
C ARG A 156 -4.12 -3.60 -26.88
N ILE A 157 -4.10 -3.65 -28.21
CA ILE A 157 -5.13 -2.99 -29.03
C ILE A 157 -6.55 -3.50 -28.74
N GLY A 158 -6.70 -4.77 -28.36
CA GLY A 158 -8.00 -5.33 -27.97
C GLY A 158 -8.61 -4.73 -26.70
N GLN A 159 -7.81 -4.03 -25.88
CA GLN A 159 -8.30 -3.31 -24.69
C GLN A 159 -8.82 -1.91 -25.01
N ILE A 160 -8.48 -1.38 -26.19
CA ILE A 160 -8.85 -0.04 -26.63
C ILE A 160 -10.23 -0.11 -27.29
N LYS A 161 -11.21 0.56 -26.69
CA LYS A 161 -12.54 0.71 -27.31
C LYS A 161 -12.49 1.85 -28.32
N LEU A 162 -12.62 1.52 -29.60
CA LEU A 162 -12.67 2.51 -30.67
C LEU A 162 -14.03 3.23 -30.69
N PRO A 163 -14.05 4.51 -31.12
CA PRO A 163 -15.30 5.20 -31.45
C PRO A 163 -16.07 4.47 -32.56
N GLU A 164 -17.39 4.64 -32.58
CA GLU A 164 -18.25 4.06 -33.60
C GLU A 164 -17.85 4.51 -35.02
N GLY A 165 -17.83 3.58 -35.96
CA GLY A 165 -17.46 3.85 -37.36
C GLY A 165 -15.96 3.85 -37.65
N TYR A 166 -15.11 3.45 -36.69
CA TYR A 166 -13.66 3.36 -36.89
C TYR A 166 -13.12 1.95 -36.68
N GLU A 167 -12.06 1.66 -37.42
CA GLU A 167 -11.20 0.50 -37.21
C GLU A 167 -9.74 0.93 -37.10
N PHE A 168 -8.91 0.05 -36.52
CA PHE A 168 -7.47 0.24 -36.57
C PHE A 168 -6.97 0.19 -38.01
N PHE A 169 -5.95 0.99 -38.32
CA PHE A 169 -5.38 0.99 -39.66
C PHE A 169 -4.91 -0.43 -40.04
N PRO A 170 -5.39 -1.00 -41.17
CA PRO A 170 -5.13 -2.39 -41.52
C PRO A 170 -3.64 -2.71 -41.58
N GLY A 171 -3.23 -3.77 -40.87
CA GLY A 171 -1.85 -4.23 -40.84
C GLY A 171 -0.87 -3.35 -40.04
N ALA A 172 -1.32 -2.27 -39.40
CA ALA A 172 -0.45 -1.44 -38.56
C ALA A 172 -0.21 -2.04 -37.16
N TYR A 173 -1.14 -2.87 -36.66
CA TYR A 173 -1.11 -3.38 -35.29
C TYR A 173 -1.49 -4.85 -35.22
N GLU A 174 -0.88 -5.57 -34.29
CA GLU A 174 -1.16 -6.98 -34.02
C GLU A 174 -1.92 -7.13 -32.70
N ALA A 175 -2.93 -8.00 -32.67
CA ALA A 175 -3.82 -8.15 -31.52
C ALA A 175 -3.11 -8.63 -30.24
N ASP A 176 -2.10 -9.48 -30.40
CA ASP A 176 -1.38 -10.13 -29.30
C ASP A 176 -0.05 -9.43 -28.95
N VAL A 177 0.20 -8.23 -29.50
CA VAL A 177 1.38 -7.44 -29.19
C VAL A 177 1.12 -6.46 -28.05
N ASP A 178 2.03 -6.45 -27.10
CA ASP A 178 2.04 -5.53 -25.96
C ASP A 178 2.76 -4.22 -26.33
N TYR A 179 2.01 -3.12 -26.41
CA TYR A 179 2.52 -1.79 -26.73
C TYR A 179 2.85 -1.01 -25.46
N PRO A 180 3.99 -0.30 -25.37
CA PRO A 180 4.37 0.44 -24.18
C PRO A 180 3.45 1.62 -23.91
N ILE A 181 2.98 1.75 -22.67
CA ILE A 181 2.22 2.91 -22.20
C ILE A 181 3.19 4.10 -22.07
N SER A 182 2.95 5.15 -22.85
CA SER A 182 3.74 6.39 -22.81
C SER A 182 2.87 7.60 -23.17
N ALA A 183 3.31 8.80 -22.78
CA ALA A 183 2.59 10.04 -23.09
C ALA A 183 2.45 10.30 -24.60
N ASP A 184 3.38 9.78 -25.39
CA ASP A 184 3.43 9.95 -26.84
C ASP A 184 2.79 8.76 -27.59
N MET A 185 2.16 7.80 -26.89
CA MET A 185 1.56 6.65 -27.55
C MET A 185 0.39 7.09 -28.43
N MET A 186 0.37 6.59 -29.66
CA MET A 186 -0.62 6.96 -30.65
C MET A 186 -0.92 5.79 -31.58
N PHE A 187 -2.20 5.50 -31.80
CA PHE A 187 -2.66 4.45 -32.71
C PHE A 187 -3.41 5.04 -33.90
N ALA A 188 -3.08 4.59 -35.10
CA ALA A 188 -3.73 4.99 -36.33
C ALA A 188 -5.07 4.27 -36.50
N ILE A 189 -6.10 5.04 -36.80
CA ILE A 189 -7.46 4.55 -37.08
C ILE A 189 -7.96 5.15 -38.40
N GLN A 190 -8.89 4.45 -39.04
CA GLN A 190 -9.58 4.91 -40.23
C GLN A 190 -11.08 4.66 -40.11
N HIS A 191 -11.85 5.38 -40.93
CA HIS A 191 -13.29 5.11 -41.08
C HIS A 191 -13.50 3.72 -41.71
N VAL A 192 -14.53 3.01 -41.23
CA VAL A 192 -15.01 1.72 -41.79
C VAL A 192 -15.77 1.94 -43.09
#